data_AF-A0A6I8SNW9-F1
#
_entry.id   AF-A0A6I8SNW9-F1
#
_cell.length_a   1.000
_cell.length_b   1.000
_cell.length_c   1.000
_cell.angle_alpha   90.00
_cell.angle_beta   90.00
_cell.angle_gamma   90.00
#
_symmetry.space_group_name_H-M   'P 1'
#
loop_
_entity.id
_entity.type
_entity.pdbx_description
1 polymer ?
#
loop_
_entity_poly.entity_id
_entity_poly.type
_entity_poly.pdbx_seq_one_letter_code
_entity_poly.pdbx_strand_id
1 'polypeptide(L)'
;MPTKGTSSFGKRRNKTHTLCRRCGSKAYHLQKSTCGKCGYPAKRKRKYNWSAKAKRRNTTGTGRMRHLKVVYRRFNSTFICHNLIFLLHIIPKGKRTVAGC
;
A
#
# COMPACT_ATOMS: atom_id res chain seq x y z
N MET A 1 10.32 28.29 36.18
CA MET A 1 10.12 27.76 34.82
C MET A 1 10.18 26.24 34.83
N PRO A 2 9.28 25.51 34.14
CA PRO A 2 9.45 24.07 33.96
C PRO A 2 10.76 23.81 33.19
N THR A 3 11.64 23.00 33.78
CA THR A 3 12.92 22.64 33.19
C THR A 3 12.71 21.65 32.02
N LYS A 4 13.40 21.87 30.91
CA LYS A 4 13.39 20.97 29.75
C LYS A 4 14.27 19.75 30.04
N GLY A 5 14.01 18.63 29.36
CA GLY A 5 14.82 17.42 29.51
C GLY A 5 14.28 16.46 30.57
N THR A 6 15.16 15.80 31.32
CA THR A 6 14.88 14.65 32.21
C THR A 6 13.70 14.87 33.15
N SER A 7 13.66 16.02 33.84
CA SER A 7 12.61 16.42 34.76
C SER A 7 11.20 16.45 34.13
N SER A 8 11.10 16.74 32.83
CA SER A 8 9.83 16.83 32.11
C SER A 8 9.31 15.48 31.59
N PHE A 9 10.17 14.48 31.42
CA PHE A 9 9.79 13.18 30.83
C PHE A 9 8.90 12.34 31.76
N GLY A 10 9.04 12.46 33.08
CA GLY A 10 8.22 11.71 34.05
C GLY A 10 6.71 11.99 33.97
N LYS A 11 6.33 13.13 33.36
CA LYS A 11 4.93 13.55 33.17
C LYS A 11 4.28 12.97 31.89
N ARG A 12 5.02 12.29 31.00
CA ARG A 12 4.55 11.82 29.69
C ARG A 12 3.84 10.46 29.74
N ARG A 13 2.74 10.38 30.50
CA ARG A 13 1.97 9.12 30.69
C ARG A 13 0.83 8.94 29.69
N ASN A 14 0.29 10.04 29.18
CA ASN A 14 -0.83 10.03 28.24
C ASN A 14 -0.41 9.52 26.86
N LYS A 15 -1.25 8.71 26.22
CA LYS A 15 -1.01 8.18 24.87
C LYS A 15 -1.84 8.95 23.86
N THR A 16 -1.18 9.45 22.82
CA THR A 16 -1.85 10.12 21.69
C THR A 16 -2.28 9.12 20.62
N HIS A 17 -1.49 8.07 20.42
CA HIS A 17 -1.67 7.09 19.34
C HIS A 17 -1.88 5.66 19.84
N THR A 18 -2.83 4.96 19.22
CA THR A 18 -3.12 3.53 19.42
C THR A 18 -3.08 2.77 18.09
N LEU A 19 -3.30 1.44 18.15
CA LEU A 19 -3.33 0.58 16.98
C LEU A 19 -4.52 0.89 16.09
N CYS A 20 -4.28 1.06 14.79
CA CYS A 20 -5.33 1.25 13.80
C CYS A 20 -5.86 -0.10 13.28
N ARG A 21 -7.18 -0.30 13.30
CA ARG A 21 -7.85 -1.50 12.80
C ARG A 21 -7.57 -1.83 11.33
N ARG A 22 -7.38 -0.81 10.47
CA ARG A 22 -7.16 -1.01 9.03
C ARG A 22 -5.71 -1.38 8.68
N CYS A 23 -4.74 -0.70 9.30
CA CYS A 23 -3.32 -0.82 8.90
C CYS A 23 -2.41 -1.49 9.93
N GLY A 24 -2.94 -1.87 11.10
CA GLY A 24 -2.21 -2.56 12.17
C GLY A 24 -1.07 -1.74 12.80
N SER A 25 -0.96 -0.46 12.48
CA SER A 25 0.14 0.41 12.96
C SER A 25 -0.34 1.29 14.10
N LYS A 26 0.55 1.59 15.07
CA LYS A 26 0.31 2.56 16.17
C LYS A 26 0.30 3.99 15.65
N ALA A 27 -0.75 4.34 14.92
CA ALA A 27 -0.90 5.64 14.26
C ALA A 27 -2.33 6.18 14.33
N TYR A 28 -3.23 5.53 15.07
CA TYR A 28 -4.58 6.01 15.27
C TYR A 28 -4.58 7.06 16.39
N HIS A 29 -4.90 8.31 16.07
CA HIS A 29 -4.97 9.38 17.06
C HIS A 29 -6.28 9.30 17.82
N LEU A 30 -6.22 9.16 19.15
CA LEU A 30 -7.41 8.97 19.99
C LEU A 30 -8.34 10.18 19.97
N GLN A 31 -7.84 11.36 20.33
CA GLN A 31 -8.65 12.58 20.38
C GLN A 31 -9.24 12.97 19.02
N LYS A 32 -8.42 12.96 17.96
CA LYS A 32 -8.84 13.34 16.60
C LYS A 32 -9.55 12.22 15.84
N SER A 33 -9.70 11.05 16.45
CA SER A 33 -10.33 9.86 15.86
C SER A 33 -9.86 9.50 14.45
N THR A 34 -8.59 9.79 14.11
CA THR A 34 -8.06 9.70 12.74
C THR A 34 -6.70 9.01 12.70
N CYS A 35 -6.46 8.19 11.68
CA CYS A 35 -5.20 7.49 11.50
C CYS A 35 -4.21 8.30 10.66
N GLY A 36 -3.08 8.66 11.26
CA GLY A 36 -1.98 9.35 10.59
C GLY A 36 -1.27 8.51 9.52
N LYS A 37 -1.41 7.18 9.50
CA LYS A 37 -0.82 6.33 8.44
C LYS A 37 -1.76 6.19 7.25
N CYS A 38 -2.92 5.59 7.47
CA CYS A 38 -3.83 5.15 6.40
C CYS A 38 -5.05 6.06 6.17
N GLY A 39 -5.29 7.04 7.04
CA GLY A 39 -6.44 7.96 6.94
C GLY A 39 -7.77 7.41 7.44
N TYR A 40 -7.81 6.27 8.14
CA TYR A 40 -9.03 5.77 8.80
C TYR A 40 -9.63 6.89 9.68
N PRO A 41 -10.95 7.20 9.61
CA PRO A 41 -12.06 6.44 9.01
C PRO A 41 -12.30 6.64 7.50
N ALA A 42 -11.60 7.55 6.82
CA ALA A 42 -11.87 7.88 5.41
C ALA A 42 -11.89 6.64 4.50
N LYS A 43 -12.76 6.65 3.47
CA LYS A 43 -12.92 5.55 2.50
C LYS A 43 -11.63 5.28 1.74
N ARG A 44 -10.98 6.34 1.24
CA ARG A 44 -9.72 6.25 0.48
C ARG A 44 -8.53 6.07 1.42
N LYS A 45 -7.57 5.23 1.01
CA LYS A 45 -6.29 5.11 1.70
C LYS A 45 -5.44 6.35 1.44
N ARG A 46 -4.94 6.96 2.52
CA ARG A 46 -4.03 8.12 2.48
C ARG A 46 -2.73 7.76 1.75
N LYS A 47 -2.36 8.52 0.71
CA LYS A 47 -1.11 8.40 -0.06
C LYS A 47 -0.65 9.81 -0.45
N TYR A 48 0.66 10.04 -0.46
CA TYR A 48 1.25 11.30 -0.96
C TYR A 48 2.33 11.02 -1.98
N ASN A 49 2.44 11.89 -2.98
CA ASN A 49 3.41 11.74 -4.05
C ASN A 49 4.84 12.01 -3.62
N TRP A 50 5.04 12.91 -2.66
CA TRP A 50 6.35 13.25 -2.10
C TRP A 50 7.01 12.10 -1.32
N SER A 51 6.29 11.04 -0.94
CA SER A 51 6.86 9.91 -0.19
C SER A 51 6.86 8.59 -0.97
N ALA A 52 7.86 8.41 -1.84
CA ALA A 52 8.03 7.18 -2.62
C ALA A 52 8.21 5.93 -1.72
N LYS A 53 9.02 6.03 -0.65
CA LYS A 53 9.25 4.93 0.30
C LYS A 53 7.97 4.51 1.03
N ALA A 54 7.10 5.45 1.39
CA ALA A 54 5.83 5.13 2.03
C ALA A 54 4.85 4.41 1.08
N LYS A 55 4.83 4.80 -0.20
CA LYS A 55 4.05 4.09 -1.23
C LYS A 55 4.52 2.64 -1.37
N ARG A 56 5.84 2.42 -1.49
CA ARG A 56 6.44 1.09 -1.69
C ARG A 56 6.06 0.09 -0.58
N ARG A 57 6.03 0.52 0.68
CA ARG A 57 5.70 -0.36 1.82
C ARG A 57 4.25 -0.88 1.84
N ASN A 58 3.33 -0.25 1.11
CA ASN A 58 1.90 -0.60 1.15
C ASN A 58 1.32 -0.84 -0.26
N THR A 59 2.16 -1.08 -1.25
CA THR A 59 1.73 -1.34 -2.62
C THR A 59 1.20 -2.77 -2.77
N THR A 60 0.39 -3.01 -3.80
CA THR A 60 -0.03 -4.35 -4.21
C THR A 60 1.22 -5.20 -4.47
N GLY A 61 1.28 -6.42 -3.96
CA GLY A 61 2.52 -7.23 -3.98
C GLY A 61 3.08 -7.53 -2.59
N THR A 62 2.91 -6.62 -1.64
CA THR A 62 3.53 -6.73 -0.30
C THR A 62 2.82 -7.67 0.68
N GLY A 63 1.55 -8.02 0.40
CA GLY A 63 0.73 -8.85 1.27
C GLY A 63 0.56 -10.28 0.77
N ARG A 64 -0.33 -11.04 1.40
CA ARG A 64 -0.58 -12.47 1.08
C ARG A 64 -1.16 -12.71 -0.33
N MET A 65 -1.71 -11.69 -0.99
CA MET A 65 -2.25 -11.74 -2.35
C MET A 65 -3.15 -12.96 -2.64
N ARG A 66 -4.02 -13.36 -1.70
CA ARG A 66 -4.78 -14.63 -1.79
C ARG A 66 -5.51 -14.83 -3.11
N HIS A 67 -6.23 -13.81 -3.59
CA HIS A 67 -6.95 -13.87 -4.85
C HIS A 67 -6.04 -13.63 -6.07
N LEU A 68 -5.31 -12.51 -6.09
CA LEU A 68 -4.47 -12.12 -7.23
C LEU A 68 -3.39 -13.15 -7.58
N LYS A 69 -2.87 -13.89 -6.59
CA LYS A 69 -1.90 -14.97 -6.81
C LYS A 69 -2.51 -16.13 -7.60
N VAL A 70 -3.76 -16.50 -7.33
CA VAL A 70 -4.47 -17.55 -8.06
C VAL A 70 -4.77 -17.09 -9.48
N VAL A 71 -5.23 -15.84 -9.63
CA VAL A 71 -5.50 -15.23 -10.94
C VAL A 71 -4.24 -15.22 -11.81
N TYR A 72 -3.11 -14.75 -11.28
CA TYR A 72 -1.84 -14.73 -12.01
C TYR A 72 -1.34 -16.13 -12.38
N ARG A 73 -1.49 -17.12 -11.48
CA ARG A 73 -1.18 -18.53 -11.78
C ARG A 73 -2.05 -19.09 -12.90
N ARG A 74 -3.35 -18.78 -12.91
CA ARG A 74 -4.27 -19.22 -13.97
C ARG A 74 -3.87 -18.62 -15.31
N PHE A 75 -3.66 -17.30 -15.36
CA PHE A 75 -3.16 -16.63 -16.55
C PHE A 75 -1.88 -17.29 -17.08
N ASN A 76 -0.86 -17.48 -16.23
CA ASN A 76 0.39 -18.10 -16.68
C ASN A 76 0.23 -19.57 -17.10
N SER A 77 -0.64 -20.34 -16.44
CA SER A 77 -0.93 -21.72 -16.84
C SER A 77 -1.66 -21.80 -18.19
N THR A 78 -2.57 -20.85 -18.48
CA THR A 78 -3.25 -20.77 -19.78
C THR A 78 -2.32 -20.28 -20.89
N PHE A 79 -1.26 -19.52 -20.59
CA PHE A 79 -0.25 -19.15 -21.59
C PHE A 79 0.76 -20.28 -21.89
N ILE A 80 0.97 -21.23 -20.96
CA ILE A 80 1.95 -22.33 -21.12
C ILE A 80 1.34 -23.55 -21.85
N CYS A 81 0.05 -23.84 -21.68
CA CYS A 81 -0.62 -24.94 -22.40
C CYS A 81 -1.21 -24.53 -23.76
N HIS A 82 -1.28 -23.24 -24.07
CA HIS A 82 -1.97 -22.72 -25.25
C HIS A 82 -0.98 -22.16 -26.28
N ASN A 83 -0.03 -23.00 -26.72
CA ASN A 83 0.69 -22.78 -27.98
C ASN A 83 -0.13 -23.22 -29.22
N LEU A 84 -1.44 -23.49 -29.10
CA LEU A 84 -2.26 -23.91 -30.24
C LEU A 84 -3.50 -23.05 -30.55
N ILE A 85 -3.96 -22.12 -29.70
CA ILE A 85 -5.21 -21.37 -30.01
C ILE A 85 -5.14 -19.86 -29.64
N PHE A 86 -3.96 -19.22 -29.69
CA PHE A 86 -3.87 -17.76 -29.54
C PHE A 86 -3.04 -17.09 -30.65
N LEU A 87 -3.09 -17.63 -31.87
CA LEU A 87 -2.57 -16.96 -33.06
C LEU A 87 -3.67 -16.30 -33.92
N LEU A 88 -4.94 -16.31 -33.49
CA LEU A 88 -6.02 -15.75 -34.31
C LEU A 88 -6.94 -14.69 -33.68
N HIS A 89 -6.89 -14.39 -32.38
CA HIS A 89 -7.75 -13.32 -31.85
C HIS A 89 -7.03 -12.42 -30.86
N ILE A 90 -6.98 -11.13 -31.22
CA ILE A 90 -6.50 -9.97 -30.46
C ILE A 90 -5.02 -9.60 -30.72
N ILE A 91 -4.73 -9.29 -31.99
CA ILE A 91 -3.80 -8.19 -32.32
C ILE A 91 -4.65 -6.90 -32.37
N PRO A 92 -4.60 -5.99 -31.40
CA PRO A 92 -4.82 -4.58 -31.70
C PRO A 92 -3.54 -4.07 -32.36
N LYS A 93 -3.63 -3.81 -33.67
CA LYS A 93 -2.56 -3.16 -34.43
C LYS A 93 -2.31 -1.74 -33.88
N GLY A 94 -1.03 -1.38 -33.74
CA GLY A 94 -0.54 -0.01 -33.56
C GLY A 94 -0.52 0.46 -32.10
N LYS A 95 0.60 0.95 -31.54
CA LYS A 95 1.64 1.79 -32.14
C LYS A 95 3.01 1.41 -31.57
N ARG A 96 3.92 1.07 -32.49
CA ARG A 96 5.36 1.29 -32.31
C ARG A 96 5.58 2.80 -32.34
N THR A 97 6.16 3.37 -31.30
CA THR A 97 7.15 4.44 -31.45
C THR A 97 8.29 4.13 -30.49
N VAL A 98 9.45 4.00 -31.13
CA VAL A 98 10.77 3.70 -30.61
C VAL A 98 11.44 4.94 -30.01
N ALA A 99 12.47 4.69 -29.19
CA ALA A 99 13.59 5.53 -28.72
C ALA A 99 13.69 5.35 -27.19
N GLY A 100 14.66 4.59 -26.65
CA GLY A 100 16.08 4.94 -26.60
C GLY A 100 16.23 6.05 -25.55
N CYS A 101 16.82 5.88 -24.37
CA CYS A 101 17.92 5.03 -23.89
C CYS A 101 17.59 4.40 -22.52
#